data_AF-A0A0D2HRW5-F1
#
_entry.id   AF-A0A0D2HRW5-F1
#
_cell.length_a   1.000
_cell.length_b   1.000
_cell.length_c   1.000
_cell.angle_alpha   90.00
_cell.angle_beta   90.00
_cell.angle_gamma   90.00
#
_symmetry.space_group_name_H-M   'P 1'
#
loop_
_entity.id
_entity.type
_entity.pdbx_description
1 polymer ?
#
loop_
_entity_poly.entity_id
_entity_poly.type
_entity_poly.pdbx_seq_one_letter_code
_entity_poly.pdbx_strand_id
1 'polypeptide(L)'
;MPSTVTKPEIEHFVPVNPTSEPLEYAELVTLDLSTYDNGPDARKKLADELKQAMRTQGFFVVVNHGISIEQIDRQVDIGYHVLTKAPLEEKQRLEGRMKQEGSYQDFKLRNYRQIDQGVKDQIEQYNWNRDLTLCEHPSIFTPVQGRGPGVE
;
A
#
# COMPACT_ATOMS: atom_id res chain seq x y z
N MET A 1 12.84 1.94 -31.73
CA MET A 1 13.37 1.19 -30.58
C MET A 1 12.56 1.60 -29.36
N PRO A 2 11.82 0.71 -28.68
CA PRO A 2 11.26 1.07 -27.39
C PRO A 2 12.43 1.22 -26.41
N SER A 3 12.66 2.43 -25.91
CA SER A 3 13.66 2.68 -24.88
C SER A 3 13.27 1.89 -23.64
N THR A 4 14.04 0.85 -23.31
CA THR A 4 13.97 0.18 -22.01
C THR A 4 14.36 1.19 -20.94
N VAL A 5 13.35 1.82 -20.32
CA VAL A 5 13.56 2.64 -19.13
C VAL A 5 14.01 1.69 -18.02
N THR A 6 15.32 1.69 -17.73
CA THR A 6 15.87 0.95 -16.60
C THR A 6 15.27 1.51 -15.31
N LYS A 7 14.52 0.66 -14.59
CA LYS A 7 13.94 1.03 -13.30
C LYS A 7 15.09 1.26 -12.29
N PRO A 8 14.97 2.26 -11.39
CA PRO A 8 15.96 2.43 -10.33
C PRO A 8 16.06 1.20 -9.46
N GLU A 9 17.29 0.80 -9.16
CA GLU A 9 17.60 -0.22 -8.19
C GLU A 9 17.28 0.30 -6.78
N ILE A 10 16.51 -0.48 -6.03
CA ILE A 10 16.11 -0.17 -4.65
C ILE A 10 16.21 -1.43 -3.80
N GLU A 11 16.16 -1.23 -2.50
CA GLU A 11 16.23 -2.33 -1.53
C GLU A 11 15.01 -3.24 -1.64
N HIS A 12 15.24 -4.54 -1.82
CA HIS A 12 14.18 -5.53 -1.87
C HIS A 12 13.72 -5.87 -0.45
N PHE A 13 12.41 -5.82 -0.21
CA PHE A 13 11.81 -6.28 1.03
C PHE A 13 11.67 -7.80 1.01
N VAL A 14 12.27 -8.47 1.98
CA VAL A 14 12.12 -9.92 2.16
C VAL A 14 11.07 -10.18 3.24
N PRO A 15 9.90 -10.74 2.90
CA PRO A 15 8.89 -11.11 3.89
C PRO A 15 9.44 -12.13 4.88
N VAL A 16 8.96 -12.07 6.12
CA VAL A 16 9.24 -13.13 7.10
C VAL A 16 8.56 -14.43 6.67
N ASN A 17 9.14 -15.56 7.03
CA ASN A 17 8.56 -16.86 6.73
C ASN A 17 7.18 -17.02 7.38
N PRO A 18 6.25 -17.74 6.73
CA PRO A 18 4.99 -18.12 7.35
C PRO A 18 5.21 -18.86 8.67
N THR A 19 4.26 -18.71 9.60
CA THR A 19 4.28 -19.46 10.85
C THR A 19 4.23 -20.97 10.59
N SER A 20 4.98 -21.74 11.38
CA SER A 20 4.91 -23.21 11.38
C SER A 20 3.90 -23.75 12.38
N GLU A 21 3.28 -22.87 13.17
CA GLU A 21 2.25 -23.24 14.14
C GLU A 21 0.96 -23.67 13.43
N PRO A 22 0.32 -24.77 13.86
CA PRO A 22 -0.96 -25.19 13.32
C PRO A 22 -2.09 -24.28 13.85
N LEU A 23 -2.49 -23.30 13.04
CA LEU A 23 -3.55 -22.36 13.37
C LEU A 23 -4.82 -22.66 12.58
N GLU A 24 -5.97 -22.52 13.23
CA GLU A 24 -7.28 -22.54 12.56
C GLU A 24 -7.54 -21.15 11.97
N TYR A 25 -7.33 -21.01 10.66
CA TYR A 25 -7.58 -19.76 9.94
C TYR A 25 -9.08 -19.57 9.68
N ALA A 26 -9.53 -18.31 9.72
CA ALA A 26 -10.88 -17.97 9.30
C ALA A 26 -11.05 -18.22 7.79
N GLU A 27 -12.15 -18.89 7.42
CA GLU A 27 -12.54 -19.04 6.02
C GLU A 27 -13.20 -17.74 5.53
N LEU A 28 -12.50 -17.03 4.65
CA LEU A 28 -12.99 -15.81 4.02
C LEU A 28 -13.56 -16.12 2.63
N VAL A 29 -14.56 -15.34 2.22
CA VAL A 29 -15.06 -15.35 0.85
C VAL A 29 -13.94 -14.89 -0.10
N THR A 30 -13.72 -15.64 -1.18
CA THR A 30 -12.78 -15.29 -2.24
C THR A 30 -13.54 -14.87 -3.49
N LEU A 31 -13.38 -13.62 -3.90
CA LEU A 31 -13.96 -13.07 -5.13
C LEU A 31 -12.98 -13.28 -6.30
N ASP A 32 -13.40 -14.06 -7.29
CA ASP A 32 -12.61 -14.32 -8.50
C ASP A 32 -13.01 -13.38 -9.64
N LEU A 33 -12.19 -12.33 -9.85
CA LEU A 33 -12.45 -11.32 -10.88
C LEU A 33 -12.20 -11.80 -12.31
N SER A 34 -11.63 -13.00 -12.53
CA SER A 34 -11.54 -13.58 -13.87
C SER A 34 -12.92 -13.78 -14.51
N THR A 35 -13.97 -13.86 -13.69
CA THR A 35 -15.36 -14.05 -14.14
C THR A 35 -16.10 -12.75 -14.41
N TYR A 36 -15.51 -11.59 -14.09
CA TYR A 36 -16.19 -10.30 -14.12
C TYR A 36 -16.72 -9.92 -15.51
N ASP A 37 -16.01 -10.31 -16.56
CA ASP A 37 -16.38 -10.01 -17.95
C ASP A 37 -17.30 -11.05 -18.60
N ASN A 38 -17.72 -12.08 -17.86
CA ASN A 38 -18.65 -13.13 -18.34
C ASN A 38 -20.12 -12.66 -18.39
N GLY A 39 -20.35 -11.35 -18.48
CA GLY A 39 -21.68 -10.75 -18.59
C GLY A 39 -22.33 -10.34 -17.26
N PRO A 40 -23.57 -9.81 -17.32
CA PRO A 40 -24.23 -9.20 -16.17
C PRO A 40 -24.56 -10.17 -15.04
N ASP A 41 -24.89 -11.43 -15.35
CA ASP A 41 -25.20 -12.44 -14.32
C ASP A 41 -23.97 -12.81 -13.49
N ALA A 42 -22.79 -12.89 -14.11
CA ALA A 42 -21.53 -13.11 -13.40
C ALA A 42 -21.19 -11.93 -12.47
N ARG A 43 -21.37 -10.68 -12.94
CA ARG A 43 -21.20 -9.48 -12.11
C ARG A 43 -22.17 -9.43 -10.95
N LYS A 44 -23.43 -9.83 -11.17
CA LYS A 44 -24.44 -9.95 -10.12
C LYS A 44 -24.03 -10.97 -9.06
N LYS A 45 -23.54 -12.14 -9.48
CA LYS A 45 -23.04 -13.17 -8.56
C LYS A 45 -21.88 -12.65 -7.71
N LEU A 46 -20.86 -12.02 -8.31
CA LEU A 46 -19.75 -11.40 -7.59
C LEU A 46 -20.23 -10.33 -6.59
N ALA A 47 -21.23 -9.53 -6.96
CA ALA A 47 -21.81 -8.53 -6.07
C ALA A 47 -22.57 -9.16 -4.89
N ASP A 48 -23.28 -10.27 -5.11
CA ASP A 48 -23.99 -11.01 -4.06
C ASP A 48 -23.00 -11.68 -3.08
N GLU A 49 -21.89 -12.25 -3.58
CA GLU A 49 -20.80 -12.80 -2.77
C GLU A 49 -20.12 -11.72 -1.92
N LEU A 50 -19.79 -10.57 -2.54
CA LEU A 50 -19.23 -9.42 -1.83
C LEU A 50 -20.19 -8.92 -0.73
N LYS A 51 -21.48 -8.81 -1.04
CA LYS A 51 -22.50 -8.39 -0.08
C LYS A 51 -22.59 -9.37 1.10
N GLN A 52 -22.54 -10.68 0.84
CA GLN A 52 -22.52 -11.68 1.89
C GLN A 52 -21.28 -11.52 2.77
N ALA A 53 -20.09 -11.41 2.17
CA ALA A 53 -18.84 -11.29 2.90
C ALA A 53 -18.83 -10.07 3.83
N MET A 54 -19.29 -8.92 3.33
CA MET A 54 -19.37 -7.68 4.11
C MET A 54 -20.40 -7.71 5.24
N ARG A 55 -21.45 -8.53 5.13
CA ARG A 55 -22.49 -8.64 6.17
C ARG A 55 -22.21 -9.73 7.19
N THR A 56 -21.23 -10.58 6.96
CA THR A 56 -20.94 -11.74 7.82
C THR A 56 -19.52 -11.69 8.37
N GLN A 57 -18.49 -11.91 7.53
CA GLN A 57 -17.10 -11.91 8.00
C GLN A 57 -16.51 -10.49 8.15
N GLY A 58 -16.99 -9.51 7.37
CA GLY A 58 -16.41 -8.16 7.34
C GLY A 58 -15.09 -8.07 6.56
N PHE A 59 -14.60 -9.19 6.02
CA PHE A 59 -13.40 -9.30 5.20
C PHE A 59 -13.63 -10.28 4.04
N PHE A 60 -12.88 -10.11 2.95
CA PHE A 60 -12.88 -11.00 1.79
C PHE A 60 -11.52 -10.91 1.10
N VAL A 61 -11.22 -11.92 0.28
CA VAL A 61 -10.03 -11.96 -0.58
C VAL A 61 -10.47 -11.72 -2.02
N VAL A 62 -9.63 -11.03 -2.80
CA VAL A 62 -9.83 -10.86 -4.24
C VAL A 62 -8.69 -11.55 -4.96
N VAL A 63 -8.99 -12.38 -5.96
CA VAL A 63 -8.02 -13.04 -6.81
C VAL A 63 -8.27 -12.69 -8.28
N ASN A 64 -7.27 -12.94 -9.13
CA ASN A 64 -7.34 -12.68 -10.57
C ASN A 64 -7.73 -11.23 -10.93
N HIS A 65 -7.31 -10.26 -10.10
CA HIS A 65 -7.55 -8.83 -10.29
C HIS A 65 -6.64 -8.18 -11.35
N GLY A 66 -5.75 -8.96 -12.00
CA GLY A 66 -4.90 -8.48 -13.09
C GLY A 66 -3.66 -7.68 -12.67
N ILE A 67 -3.33 -7.64 -11.37
CA ILE A 67 -2.08 -7.04 -10.86
C ILE A 67 -1.11 -8.19 -10.60
N SER A 68 0.08 -8.14 -11.21
CA SER A 68 1.08 -9.21 -11.06
C SER A 68 1.81 -9.11 -9.73
N ILE A 69 2.39 -10.23 -9.28
CA ILE A 69 3.16 -10.25 -8.02
C ILE A 69 4.37 -9.30 -8.12
N GLU A 70 5.01 -9.19 -9.27
CA GLU A 70 6.15 -8.30 -9.49
C GLU A 70 5.75 -6.82 -9.39
N GLN A 71 4.51 -6.47 -9.74
CA GLN A 71 3.99 -5.12 -9.54
C GLN A 71 3.74 -4.83 -8.06
N ILE A 72 3.20 -5.80 -7.32
CA ILE A 72 2.97 -5.70 -5.88
C ILE A 72 4.30 -5.59 -5.15
N ASP A 73 5.23 -6.51 -5.39
CA ASP A 73 6.57 -6.55 -4.79
C ASP A 73 7.30 -5.23 -5.05
N ARG A 74 7.22 -4.68 -6.26
CA ARG A 74 7.83 -3.37 -6.55
C ARG A 74 7.26 -2.24 -5.70
N GLN A 75 5.95 -2.23 -5.41
CA GLN A 75 5.36 -1.20 -4.53
C GLN A 75 5.80 -1.39 -3.08
N VAL A 76 5.89 -2.64 -2.62
CA VAL A 76 6.39 -2.98 -1.28
C VAL A 76 7.85 -2.55 -1.13
N ASP A 77 8.70 -2.84 -2.13
CA ASP A 77 10.10 -2.44 -2.17
C ASP A 77 10.26 -0.92 -2.13
N ILE A 78 9.43 -0.16 -2.84
CA ILE A 78 9.44 1.31 -2.81
C ILE A 78 9.14 1.81 -1.39
N GLY A 79 8.06 1.30 -0.77
CA GLY A 79 7.69 1.67 0.59
C GLY A 79 8.79 1.33 1.59
N TYR A 80 9.35 0.12 1.50
CA TYR A 80 10.45 -0.32 2.35
C TYR A 80 11.68 0.57 2.18
N HIS A 81 12.11 0.81 0.94
CA HIS A 81 13.28 1.63 0.63
C HIS A 81 13.16 3.07 1.14
N VAL A 82 11.99 3.71 0.97
CA VAL A 82 11.74 5.06 1.49
C VAL A 82 11.83 5.06 3.02
N LEU A 83 11.19 4.10 3.68
CA LEU A 83 11.18 4.01 5.14
C LEU A 83 12.55 3.64 5.72
N THR A 84 13.38 2.85 5.04
CA THR A 84 14.68 2.43 5.57
C THR A 84 15.83 3.37 5.21
N LYS A 85 15.77 4.05 4.06
CA LYS A 85 16.89 4.86 3.55
C LYS A 85 16.71 6.37 3.69
N ALA A 86 15.49 6.89 3.88
CA ALA A 86 15.32 8.33 4.11
C ALA A 86 16.04 8.74 5.41
N PRO A 87 16.90 9.78 5.39
CA PRO A 87 17.57 10.29 6.58
C PRO A 87 16.56 10.76 7.63
N LEU A 88 16.91 10.61 8.91
CA LEU A 88 16.02 11.01 10.01
C LEU A 88 15.70 12.50 9.95
N GLU A 89 16.67 13.35 9.59
CA GLU A 89 16.49 14.79 9.46
C GLU A 89 15.47 15.12 8.37
N GLU A 90 15.50 14.39 7.25
CA GLU A 90 14.55 14.56 6.15
C GLU A 90 13.14 14.13 6.58
N LYS A 91 13.02 12.99 7.29
CA LYS A 91 11.74 12.51 7.82
C LYS A 91 11.12 13.49 8.83
N GLN A 92 11.94 14.10 9.70
CA GLN A 92 11.49 15.09 10.67
C GLN A 92 11.06 16.40 10.01
N ARG A 93 11.79 16.83 8.97
CA ARG A 93 11.45 18.03 8.20
C ARG A 93 10.16 17.84 7.40
N LEU A 94 9.95 16.66 6.86
CA LEU A 94 8.74 16.23 6.15
C LEU A 94 7.77 15.50 7.09
N GLU A 95 7.61 15.95 8.34
CA GLU A 95 6.64 15.35 9.26
C GLU A 95 5.22 15.84 8.98
N GLY A 96 4.30 14.89 8.83
CA GLY A 96 2.89 15.15 8.52
C GLY A 96 2.15 15.84 9.65
N ARG A 97 1.43 16.92 9.32
CA ARG A 97 0.65 17.73 10.27
C ARG A 97 -0.77 17.19 10.50
N MET A 98 -0.90 15.88 10.71
CA MET A 98 -2.19 15.18 10.80
C MET A 98 -3.09 15.69 11.93
N LYS A 99 -2.52 15.98 13.11
CA LYS A 99 -3.27 16.47 14.28
C LYS A 99 -3.71 17.93 14.15
N GLN A 100 -2.93 18.74 13.42
CA GLN A 100 -3.14 20.19 13.31
C GLN A 100 -4.03 20.53 12.13
N GLU A 101 -3.82 19.88 10.99
CA GLU A 101 -4.41 20.25 9.70
C GLU A 101 -5.31 19.16 9.12
N GLY A 102 -5.31 17.96 9.70
CA GLY A 102 -6.02 16.82 9.14
C GLY A 102 -5.41 16.28 7.83
N SER A 103 -4.27 16.83 7.39
CA SER A 103 -3.52 16.29 6.25
C SER A 103 -2.81 15.00 6.65
N TYR A 104 -3.07 13.92 5.92
CA TYR A 104 -2.41 12.63 6.13
C TYR A 104 -1.17 12.45 5.25
N GLN A 105 -0.73 13.49 4.55
CA GLN A 105 0.47 13.45 3.71
C GLN A 105 1.75 13.47 4.57
N ASP A 106 2.86 13.10 3.94
CA ASP A 106 4.20 13.10 4.49
C ASP A 106 4.45 12.01 5.56
N PHE A 107 5.52 12.14 6.34
CA PHE A 107 5.91 11.12 7.30
C PHE A 107 5.08 11.18 8.58
N LYS A 108 4.60 10.03 9.02
CA LYS A 108 4.20 9.80 10.41
C LYS A 108 5.33 9.06 11.11
N LEU A 109 6.03 9.75 12.00
CA LEU A 109 7.05 9.11 12.83
C LEU A 109 6.40 8.18 13.88
N ARG A 110 7.21 7.28 14.43
CA ARG A 110 6.77 6.42 15.54
C ARG A 110 6.39 7.27 16.74
N ASN A 111 5.55 6.72 17.61
CA ASN A 111 5.05 7.36 18.82
C ASN A 111 4.12 8.58 18.57
N TYR A 112 3.59 8.72 17.35
CA TYR A 112 2.75 9.87 16.99
C TYR A 112 1.34 9.80 17.58
N ARG A 113 0.67 8.65 17.48
CA ARG A 113 -0.68 8.43 18.02
C ARG A 113 -0.58 7.76 19.39
N GLN A 114 -1.41 8.24 20.30
CA GLN A 114 -1.71 7.55 21.54
C GLN A 114 -2.86 6.59 21.27
N ILE A 115 -2.67 5.32 21.60
CA ILE A 115 -3.64 4.25 21.38
C ILE A 115 -4.61 4.24 22.57
N ASP A 116 -4.10 3.88 23.75
CA ASP A 116 -4.85 3.86 25.01
C ASP A 116 -3.88 3.86 26.21
N GLN A 117 -4.31 4.33 27.38
CA GLN A 117 -3.57 4.29 28.66
C GLN A 117 -2.12 4.80 28.59
N GLY A 118 -1.82 5.73 27.68
CA GLY A 118 -0.47 6.28 27.50
C GLY A 118 0.44 5.48 26.56
N VAL A 119 -0.01 4.33 26.06
CA VAL A 119 0.68 3.55 25.04
C VAL A 119 0.66 4.32 23.73
N LYS A 120 1.83 4.46 23.11
CA LYS A 120 2.00 5.10 21.81
C LYS A 120 2.27 4.07 20.74
N ASP A 121 1.81 4.35 19.52
CA ASP A 121 2.03 3.46 18.39
C ASP A 121 3.53 3.37 18.01
N GLN A 122 3.94 2.24 17.43
CA GLN A 122 5.29 2.05 16.87
C GLN A 122 5.30 2.06 15.34
N ILE A 123 4.27 2.65 14.74
CA ILE A 123 4.04 2.60 13.30
C ILE A 123 4.67 3.82 12.65
N GLU A 124 5.64 3.59 11.80
CA GLU A 124 6.18 4.59 10.88
C GLU A 124 5.43 4.49 9.54
N GLN A 125 5.07 5.63 8.97
CA GLN A 125 4.34 5.68 7.70
C GLN A 125 4.88 6.82 6.84
N TYR A 126 4.78 6.66 5.53
CA TYR A 126 4.94 7.73 4.57
C TYR A 126 3.77 7.66 3.60
N ASN A 127 3.01 8.75 3.50
CA ASN A 127 1.83 8.83 2.66
C ASN A 127 2.04 9.92 1.60
N TRP A 128 1.63 9.64 0.38
CA TRP A 128 1.70 10.59 -0.72
C TRP A 128 0.36 10.65 -1.47
N ASN A 129 0.10 11.78 -2.09
CA ASN A 129 -1.06 11.96 -2.95
C ASN A 129 -0.80 11.41 -4.35
N ARG A 130 -1.88 11.18 -5.12
CA ARG A 130 -1.73 10.86 -6.55
C ARG A 130 -1.04 12.01 -7.30
N ASP A 131 -1.38 13.24 -6.95
CA ASP A 131 -0.71 14.43 -7.42
C ASP A 131 0.53 14.70 -6.56
N LEU A 132 1.69 14.37 -7.12
CA LEU A 132 3.01 14.49 -6.48
C LEU A 132 3.51 15.94 -6.39
N THR A 133 2.78 16.91 -6.96
CA THR A 133 3.16 18.32 -6.90
C THR A 133 2.63 19.04 -5.66
N LEU A 134 1.73 18.40 -4.92
CA LEU A 134 1.06 18.99 -3.75
C LEU A 134 1.97 19.14 -2.54
N CYS A 135 3.03 18.33 -2.43
CA CYS A 135 4.00 18.42 -1.36
C CYS A 135 5.42 18.10 -1.85
N GLU A 136 6.39 18.48 -1.02
CA GLU A 136 7.76 18.06 -1.21
C GLU A 136 7.90 16.58 -0.83
N HIS A 137 8.68 15.84 -1.60
CA HIS A 137 8.94 14.42 -1.36
C HIS A 137 10.37 14.18 -0.88
N PRO A 138 10.62 13.12 -0.08
CA PRO A 138 11.96 12.77 0.33
C PRO A 138 12.80 12.44 -0.90
N SER A 139 14.07 12.83 -0.85
CA SER A 139 15.06 12.64 -1.91
C SER A 139 15.12 11.20 -2.44
N ILE A 140 14.96 10.22 -1.53
CA ILE A 140 14.92 8.78 -1.83
C ILE A 140 13.70 8.36 -2.67
N PHE A 141 12.59 9.09 -2.58
CA PHE A 141 11.37 8.77 -3.33
C PHE A 141 11.44 9.28 -4.78
N THR A 142 12.11 10.41 -5.03
CA THR A 142 12.17 11.06 -6.35
C THR A 142 12.55 10.13 -7.52
N PRO A 143 13.57 9.26 -7.41
CA PRO A 143 13.94 8.37 -8.52
C PRO A 143 12.88 7.34 -8.86
N VAL A 144 12.07 6.92 -7.86
CA VAL A 144 11.07 5.85 -8.00
C VAL A 144 9.65 6.37 -8.24
N GLN A 145 9.46 7.68 -8.30
CA GLN A 145 8.22 8.29 -8.73
C GLN A 145 7.89 7.78 -10.15
N GLY A 146 6.74 7.13 -10.29
CA GLY A 146 6.22 6.81 -11.62
C GLY A 146 6.00 8.12 -12.37
N ARG A 147 6.46 8.20 -13.63
CA ARG A 147 6.00 9.30 -14.50
C ARG A 147 4.49 9.16 -14.61
N GLY A 148 3.75 10.11 -14.06
CA GLY A 148 2.30 10.13 -14.19
C GLY A 148 1.91 10.09 -15.68
N PRO A 149 0.72 9.57 -16.02
CA PRO A 149 0.18 9.71 -17.36
C PRO A 149 -0.03 11.21 -17.63
N GLY A 150 0.92 11.87 -18.29
CA GLY A 150 0.88 13.31 -18.52
C GLY A 150 2.22 14.02 -18.73
N VAL A 151 3.36 13.31 -18.66
CA VAL A 151 4.66 13.88 -19.03
C VAL A 151 5.23 13.07 -20.21
N GLU A 152 4.85 13.47 -21.42
CA GLU A 152 5.65 13.24 -22.64
C GLU A 152 6.84 14.19 -22.67
#